data_AF-A0A3E5B9T7-F1
#
_entry.id   AF-A0A3E5B9T7-F1
#
_cell.length_a   1.000
_cell.length_b   1.000
_cell.length_c   1.000
_cell.angle_alpha   90.00
_cell.angle_beta   90.00
_cell.angle_gamma   90.00
#
_symmetry.space_group_name_H-M   'P 1'
#
loop_
_entity.id
_entity.type
_entity.pdbx_description
1 polymer ?
#
loop_
_entity_poly.entity_id
_entity_poly.type
_entity_poly.pdbx_seq_one_letter_code
_entity_poly.pdbx_strand_id
1 'polypeptide(L)'
;MRILIYLILLLYPFSLLPAASGGKKEKSLSDEELMTLVQKQTFRYFWDYGHPVSGLARERSNGSDDIVTIGGSGFGVMAIIVGAERGFVTREQAAERMLKIVSFLNDKSTNSYHGIWAHWIDGQTGKTVPFSRKDDGADLVESAFMFEGLLAAHQYFDKDTPVERNIRGLINGLWRQAEWNWFTNGEDVLYWHWSPNNGWAMNHQIKGHNECHITYILAAASPTYPIAESVYHKGWANSIVFRNGKQFYDITLPLGTDFGGPLFFTHYSYMGLDPRGLKDRYADYEEQMKAHTLINRAYCIDNPKGYKGYGAQCWGLTASDGDKGYSAHCPGNDRGVITPTAALSSIPYAPEYSLQAMRYFYEELGGKLWGEYGFKDAFNLTENWFAPSYLAIDQGPIVVMIENYRTGLIWKLFMSHPDVQSGLKKLGFTSPYLK
;
A
#
# COMPACT_ATOMS: atom_id res chain seq x y z
N MET A 1 -69.40 22.45 68.23
CA MET A 1 -68.08 23.11 68.34
C MET A 1 -67.02 22.24 67.68
N ARG A 2 -66.69 22.53 66.42
CA ARG A 2 -65.40 22.27 65.74
C ARG A 2 -65.56 22.63 64.26
N ILE A 3 -64.93 23.73 63.89
CA ILE A 3 -64.72 24.24 62.53
C ILE A 3 -63.61 23.38 61.92
N LEU A 4 -63.72 22.95 60.66
CA LEU A 4 -62.55 22.60 59.86
C LEU A 4 -62.77 23.03 58.40
N ILE A 5 -61.95 23.99 58.00
CA ILE A 5 -61.79 24.59 56.68
C ILE A 5 -60.95 23.61 55.83
N TYR A 6 -61.40 23.25 54.63
CA TYR A 6 -60.56 22.59 53.63
C TYR A 6 -60.07 23.62 52.61
N LEU A 7 -58.77 23.91 52.68
CA LEU A 7 -58.00 24.71 51.73
C LEU A 7 -57.67 23.84 50.49
N ILE A 8 -57.89 24.39 49.30
CA ILE A 8 -57.54 23.80 48.00
C ILE A 8 -56.02 23.95 47.79
N LEU A 9 -55.31 22.83 47.63
CA LEU A 9 -53.91 22.76 47.21
C LEU A 9 -53.84 22.49 45.70
N LEU A 10 -53.46 23.52 44.93
CA LEU A 10 -53.03 23.40 43.54
C LEU A 10 -51.58 22.88 43.50
N LEU A 11 -51.42 21.61 43.16
CA LEU A 11 -50.12 21.00 42.86
C LEU A 11 -49.78 21.23 41.37
N TYR A 12 -48.84 22.13 41.11
CA TYR A 12 -48.13 22.20 39.82
C TYR A 12 -47.10 21.05 39.77
N PRO A 13 -47.08 20.19 38.73
CA PRO A 13 -45.94 19.31 38.51
C PRO A 13 -44.80 20.15 37.92
N PHE A 14 -43.75 20.33 38.71
CA PHE A 14 -42.45 20.81 38.27
C PHE A 14 -41.93 19.87 37.17
N SER A 15 -41.90 20.35 35.93
CA SER A 15 -41.22 19.67 34.82
C SER A 15 -39.71 19.90 34.99
N LEU A 16 -39.02 18.90 35.55
CA LEU A 16 -37.57 18.81 35.49
C LEU A 16 -37.18 18.51 34.04
N LEU A 17 -36.85 19.57 33.29
CA LEU A 17 -36.09 19.46 32.05
C LEU A 17 -34.75 18.77 32.37
N PRO A 18 -34.32 17.74 31.62
CA PRO A 18 -32.96 17.25 31.73
C PRO A 18 -32.03 18.39 31.31
N ALA A 19 -31.11 18.76 32.20
CA ALA A 19 -30.00 19.63 31.84
C ALA A 19 -29.32 19.04 30.61
N ALA A 20 -29.29 19.79 29.51
CA ALA A 20 -28.46 19.47 28.37
C ALA A 20 -27.03 19.30 28.89
N SER A 21 -26.54 18.06 28.88
CA SER A 21 -25.13 17.80 29.06
C SER A 21 -24.43 18.47 27.88
N GLY A 22 -23.88 19.66 28.13
CA GLY A 22 -22.89 20.28 27.28
C GLY A 22 -21.65 19.39 27.29
N GLY A 23 -21.72 18.26 26.58
CA GLY A 23 -20.54 17.52 26.19
C GLY A 23 -19.66 18.50 25.46
N LYS A 24 -18.49 18.79 26.02
CA LYS A 24 -17.42 19.42 25.26
C LYS A 24 -17.27 18.58 24.00
N LYS A 25 -17.71 19.09 22.84
CA LYS A 25 -17.24 18.54 21.56
C LYS A 25 -15.73 18.59 21.65
N GLU A 26 -15.09 17.43 21.75
CA GLU A 26 -13.66 17.34 21.58
C GLU A 26 -13.31 18.11 20.30
N LYS A 27 -12.30 18.98 20.40
CA LYS A 27 -11.89 19.77 19.25
C LYS A 27 -11.41 18.78 18.18
N SER A 28 -12.13 18.73 17.06
CA SER A 28 -11.76 17.89 15.92
C SER A 28 -10.32 18.20 15.49
N LEU A 29 -9.56 17.15 15.20
CA LEU A 29 -8.16 17.25 14.78
C LEU A 29 -8.07 18.04 13.47
N SER A 30 -7.07 18.91 13.33
CA SER A 30 -6.72 19.46 12.01
C SER A 30 -6.29 18.33 11.06
N ASP A 31 -6.30 18.58 9.74
CA ASP A 31 -5.88 17.57 8.76
C ASP A 31 -4.43 17.12 9.00
N GLU A 32 -3.54 18.03 9.39
CA GLU A 32 -2.15 17.69 9.73
C GLU A 32 -2.03 16.82 11.00
N GLU A 33 -2.81 17.13 12.03
CA GLU A 33 -2.86 16.32 13.25
C GLU A 33 -3.45 14.93 12.98
N LEU A 34 -4.51 14.85 12.17
CA LEU A 34 -5.15 13.59 11.78
C LEU A 34 -4.19 12.72 10.93
N MET A 35 -3.56 13.30 9.90
CA MET A 35 -2.57 12.57 9.09
C MET A 35 -1.41 12.06 9.94
N THR A 36 -0.90 12.89 10.85
CA THR A 36 0.20 12.49 11.75
C THR A 36 -0.22 11.36 12.69
N LEU A 37 -1.45 11.40 13.23
CA LEU A 37 -2.00 10.33 14.05
C LEU A 37 -2.16 9.03 13.26
N VAL A 38 -2.73 9.10 12.05
CA VAL A 38 -2.89 7.97 11.13
C VAL A 38 -1.54 7.35 10.79
N GLN A 39 -0.56 8.14 10.35
CA GLN A 39 0.78 7.64 10.06
C GLN A 39 1.44 7.02 11.29
N LYS A 40 1.40 7.69 12.45
CA LYS A 40 2.06 7.21 13.67
C LYS A 40 1.46 5.89 14.16
N GLN A 41 0.14 5.76 14.13
CA GLN A 41 -0.53 4.53 14.59
C GLN A 41 -0.32 3.39 13.60
N THR A 42 -0.46 3.65 12.29
CA THR A 42 -0.24 2.63 11.25
C THR A 42 1.22 2.17 11.17
N PHE A 43 2.18 3.07 11.41
CA PHE A 43 3.61 2.75 11.51
C PHE A 43 3.92 1.65 12.54
N ARG A 44 3.13 1.55 13.63
CA ARG A 44 3.30 0.53 14.67
C ARG A 44 3.16 -0.90 14.12
N TYR A 45 2.44 -1.10 13.02
CA TYR A 45 2.37 -2.39 12.32
C TYR A 45 3.76 -2.88 11.89
N PHE A 46 4.59 -1.98 11.36
CA PHE A 46 5.93 -2.30 10.86
C PHE A 46 7.01 -2.19 11.93
N TRP A 47 6.73 -1.44 13.00
CA TRP A 47 7.68 -1.20 14.07
C TRP A 47 7.50 -2.13 15.26
N ASP A 48 6.36 -2.01 15.95
CA ASP A 48 6.01 -2.77 17.16
C ASP A 48 5.63 -4.21 16.80
N TYR A 49 4.88 -4.38 15.71
CA TYR A 49 4.40 -5.68 15.23
C TYR A 49 5.28 -6.32 14.14
N GLY A 50 6.43 -5.70 13.82
CA GLY A 50 7.45 -6.33 12.97
C GLY A 50 8.02 -7.59 13.60
N HIS A 51 8.41 -8.57 12.78
CA HIS A 51 8.87 -9.87 13.28
C HIS A 51 10.15 -9.72 14.14
N PRO A 52 10.20 -10.31 15.35
CA PRO A 52 11.28 -10.03 16.30
C PRO A 52 12.64 -10.61 15.89
N VAL A 53 12.74 -11.52 14.94
CA VAL A 53 14.02 -12.07 14.45
C VAL A 53 14.51 -11.38 13.19
N SER A 54 13.64 -11.21 12.19
CA SER A 54 13.99 -10.65 10.89
C SER A 54 13.77 -9.14 10.79
N GLY A 55 12.88 -8.58 11.59
CA GLY A 55 12.41 -7.20 11.45
C GLY A 55 11.45 -6.99 10.27
N LEU A 56 11.13 -8.04 9.50
CA LEU A 56 10.22 -8.01 8.36
C LEU A 56 8.75 -7.86 8.81
N ALA A 57 7.89 -7.41 7.90
CA ALA A 57 6.46 -7.25 8.13
C ALA A 57 5.75 -8.60 8.09
N ARG A 58 4.95 -8.88 9.12
CA ARG A 58 4.02 -10.02 9.12
C ARG A 58 2.98 -9.81 8.04
N GLU A 59 2.50 -10.88 7.42
CA GLU A 59 1.45 -10.81 6.39
C GLU A 59 0.16 -10.19 6.95
N ARG A 60 -0.27 -10.65 8.12
CA ARG A 60 -1.53 -10.27 8.76
C ARG A 60 -1.47 -10.35 10.27
N SER A 61 -2.34 -9.61 10.94
CA SER A 61 -2.40 -9.56 12.42
C SER A 61 -3.17 -10.69 13.09
N ASN A 62 -3.85 -11.53 12.32
CA ASN A 62 -4.72 -12.62 12.81
C ASN A 62 -4.37 -13.97 12.16
N GLY A 63 -3.11 -14.13 11.77
CA GLY A 63 -2.56 -15.34 11.15
C GLY A 63 -1.44 -15.96 11.97
N SER A 64 -0.55 -16.70 11.31
CA SER A 64 0.70 -17.13 11.92
C SER A 64 1.60 -15.92 12.16
N ASP A 65 2.12 -15.79 13.38
CA ASP A 65 3.04 -14.71 13.74
C ASP A 65 4.42 -14.82 13.06
N ASP A 66 4.76 -15.99 12.51
CA ASP A 66 6.07 -16.23 11.88
C ASP A 66 6.04 -16.06 10.36
N ILE A 67 4.86 -15.96 9.73
CA ILE A 67 4.79 -15.69 8.27
C ILE A 67 5.00 -14.21 8.02
N VAL A 68 6.07 -13.88 7.29
CA VAL A 68 6.37 -12.53 6.81
C VAL A 68 6.23 -12.47 5.28
N THR A 69 5.77 -11.33 4.79
CA THR A 69 5.54 -11.06 3.36
C THR A 69 6.63 -10.19 2.78
N ILE A 70 7.15 -10.54 1.60
CA ILE A 70 8.26 -9.80 1.00
C ILE A 70 7.82 -8.44 0.47
N GLY A 71 6.76 -8.33 -0.34
CA GLY A 71 6.35 -7.02 -0.86
C GLY A 71 5.80 -6.11 0.23
N GLY A 72 4.98 -6.64 1.15
CA GLY A 72 4.54 -5.89 2.32
C GLY A 72 5.69 -5.44 3.24
N SER A 73 6.79 -6.20 3.30
CA SER A 73 8.02 -5.77 3.97
C SER A 73 8.76 -4.66 3.22
N GLY A 74 8.71 -4.65 1.88
CA GLY A 74 9.18 -3.52 1.07
C GLY A 74 8.47 -2.22 1.43
N PHE A 75 7.15 -2.30 1.65
CA PHE A 75 6.37 -1.17 2.14
C PHE A 75 6.77 -0.79 3.57
N GLY A 76 7.02 -1.77 4.43
CA GLY A 76 7.53 -1.57 5.79
C GLY A 76 8.90 -0.88 5.83
N VAL A 77 9.81 -1.22 4.92
CA VAL A 77 11.11 -0.56 4.75
C VAL A 77 10.92 0.94 4.48
N MET A 78 10.01 1.30 3.58
CA MET A 78 9.67 2.70 3.31
C MET A 78 9.01 3.37 4.53
N ALA A 79 8.13 2.68 5.23
CA ALA A 79 7.50 3.18 6.46
C ALA A 79 8.53 3.45 7.59
N ILE A 80 9.61 2.68 7.70
CA ILE A 80 10.72 2.93 8.63
C ILE A 80 11.44 4.25 8.32
N ILE A 81 11.63 4.57 7.05
CA ILE A 81 12.19 5.86 6.63
C ILE A 81 11.26 7.01 7.06
N VAL A 82 9.95 6.87 6.79
CA VAL A 82 8.93 7.83 7.25
C VAL A 82 8.97 8.00 8.77
N GLY A 83 9.06 6.89 9.52
CA GLY A 83 9.11 6.92 10.98
C GLY A 83 10.31 7.66 11.54
N ALA A 84 11.48 7.57 10.88
CA ALA A 84 12.67 8.31 11.25
C ALA A 84 12.51 9.82 10.97
N GLU A 85 12.02 10.19 9.77
CA GLU A 85 11.83 11.60 9.38
C GLU A 85 10.74 12.29 10.20
N ARG A 86 9.71 11.55 10.62
CA ARG A 86 8.64 12.06 11.49
C ARG A 86 8.95 11.99 12.97
N GLY A 87 10.12 11.47 13.36
CA GLY A 87 10.53 11.34 14.76
C GLY A 87 9.66 10.37 15.57
N PHE A 88 9.03 9.39 14.93
CA PHE A 88 8.37 8.27 15.61
C PHE A 88 9.42 7.35 16.27
N VAL A 89 10.59 7.26 15.62
CA VAL A 89 11.81 6.60 16.10
C VAL A 89 13.00 7.48 15.75
N THR A 90 14.15 7.27 16.40
CA THR A 90 15.37 7.97 15.99
C THR A 90 15.92 7.36 14.70
N ARG A 91 16.77 8.10 13.98
CA ARG A 91 17.44 7.58 12.78
C ARG A 91 18.35 6.40 13.12
N GLU A 92 18.99 6.41 14.29
CA GLU A 92 19.85 5.32 14.77
C GLU A 92 19.02 4.05 14.97
N GLN A 93 17.86 4.14 15.62
CA GLN A 93 16.93 3.00 15.76
C GLN A 93 16.46 2.50 14.39
N ALA A 94 16.10 3.41 13.48
CA ALA A 94 15.70 3.04 12.13
C ALA A 94 16.83 2.34 11.35
N ALA A 95 18.08 2.81 11.49
CA ALA A 95 19.25 2.19 10.88
C ALA A 95 19.53 0.80 11.47
N GLU A 96 19.42 0.62 12.78
CA GLU A 96 19.56 -0.70 13.42
C GLU A 96 18.49 -1.69 12.91
N ARG A 97 17.23 -1.25 12.83
CA ARG A 97 16.14 -2.07 12.26
C ARG A 97 16.40 -2.39 10.79
N MET A 98 16.85 -1.41 10.00
CA MET A 98 17.16 -1.62 8.59
C MET A 98 18.30 -2.62 8.41
N LEU A 99 19.38 -2.48 9.17
CA LEU A 99 20.52 -3.40 9.13
C LEU A 99 20.08 -4.84 9.45
N LYS A 100 19.19 -5.01 10.44
CA LYS A 100 18.60 -6.32 10.76
C LYS A 100 17.83 -6.92 9.58
N ILE A 101 16.97 -6.13 8.94
CA ILE A 101 16.19 -6.56 7.76
C ILE A 101 17.11 -6.99 6.63
N VAL A 102 18.06 -6.14 6.22
CA VAL A 102 18.93 -6.46 5.07
C VAL A 102 19.93 -7.57 5.39
N SER A 103 20.33 -7.71 6.66
CA SER A 103 21.17 -8.85 7.07
C SER A 103 20.40 -10.16 6.99
N PHE A 104 19.12 -10.17 7.41
CA PHE A 104 18.26 -11.35 7.30
C PHE A 104 18.04 -11.74 5.84
N LEU A 105 17.72 -10.78 4.97
CA LEU A 105 17.48 -11.03 3.54
C LEU A 105 18.74 -11.49 2.78
N ASN A 106 19.93 -11.07 3.24
CA ASN A 106 21.23 -11.44 2.67
C ASN A 106 21.84 -12.70 3.30
N ASP A 107 21.24 -13.24 4.37
CA ASP A 107 21.74 -14.45 5.01
C ASP A 107 21.62 -15.65 4.06
N LYS A 108 22.65 -16.50 4.01
CA LYS A 108 22.67 -17.69 3.15
C LYS A 108 21.61 -18.73 3.52
N SER A 109 21.09 -18.68 4.73
CA SER A 109 19.99 -19.53 5.19
C SER A 109 18.62 -19.04 4.72
N THR A 110 18.50 -17.76 4.35
CA THR A 110 17.29 -17.20 3.76
C THR A 110 17.15 -17.64 2.31
N ASN A 111 16.02 -18.23 1.96
CA ASN A 111 15.78 -18.74 0.63
C ASN A 111 15.64 -17.58 -0.37
N SER A 112 16.38 -17.70 -1.46
CA SER A 112 16.22 -16.90 -2.67
C SER A 112 16.52 -17.79 -3.87
N TYR A 113 15.94 -17.45 -5.01
CA TYR A 113 16.00 -18.22 -6.24
C TYR A 113 16.32 -17.24 -7.36
N HIS A 114 17.50 -17.39 -7.98
CA HIS A 114 17.96 -16.41 -8.97
C HIS A 114 17.99 -14.96 -8.43
N GLY A 115 18.36 -14.82 -7.15
CA GLY A 115 18.39 -13.53 -6.45
C GLY A 115 17.01 -12.92 -6.12
N ILE A 116 15.92 -13.67 -6.33
CA ILE A 116 14.53 -13.25 -6.07
C ILE A 116 13.97 -14.05 -4.90
N TRP A 117 13.24 -13.40 -4.00
CA TRP A 117 12.64 -14.05 -2.84
C TRP A 117 11.25 -14.62 -3.17
N ALA A 118 10.76 -15.51 -2.29
CA ALA A 118 9.39 -15.99 -2.35
C ALA A 118 8.38 -14.93 -1.89
N HIS A 119 7.10 -15.14 -2.20
CA HIS A 119 6.02 -14.30 -1.70
C HIS A 119 5.99 -14.24 -0.17
N TRP A 120 5.98 -15.42 0.46
CA TRP A 120 6.09 -15.60 1.91
C TRP A 120 7.36 -16.35 2.30
N ILE A 121 7.97 -15.90 3.38
CA ILE A 121 9.02 -16.63 4.08
C ILE A 121 8.71 -16.70 5.57
N ASP A 122 9.28 -17.69 6.23
CA ASP A 122 9.27 -17.81 7.68
C ASP A 122 10.24 -16.78 8.27
N GLY A 123 9.74 -15.85 9.07
CA GLY A 123 10.47 -14.73 9.63
C GLY A 123 11.51 -15.13 10.67
N GLN A 124 11.49 -16.36 11.17
CA GLN A 124 12.48 -16.88 12.10
C GLN A 124 13.65 -17.54 11.35
N THR A 125 13.36 -18.27 10.28
CA THR A 125 14.32 -19.17 9.61
C THR A 125 14.74 -18.74 8.21
N GLY A 126 13.99 -17.81 7.59
CA GLY A 126 14.21 -17.35 6.22
C GLY A 126 13.78 -18.35 5.15
N LYS A 127 13.13 -19.46 5.53
CA LYS A 127 12.69 -20.51 4.59
C LYS A 127 11.41 -20.09 3.87
N THR A 128 11.29 -20.47 2.60
CA THR A 128 10.07 -20.25 1.82
C THR A 128 8.87 -20.93 2.46
N VAL A 129 7.78 -20.18 2.60
CA VAL A 129 6.44 -20.69 2.92
C VAL A 129 5.63 -20.64 1.63
N PRO A 130 5.25 -21.78 1.04
CA PRO A 130 4.52 -21.77 -0.24
C PRO A 130 3.20 -21.01 -0.13
N PHE A 131 2.99 -20.04 -1.02
CA PHE A 131 1.72 -19.29 -1.10
C PHE A 131 0.60 -20.15 -1.67
N SER A 132 0.95 -21.06 -2.58
CA SER A 132 0.08 -22.10 -3.10
C SER A 132 0.88 -23.36 -3.43
N ARG A 133 0.22 -24.44 -3.85
CA ARG A 133 0.87 -25.74 -4.14
C ARG A 133 2.06 -25.64 -5.10
N LYS A 134 2.01 -24.73 -6.10
CA LYS A 134 3.05 -24.58 -7.13
C LYS A 134 3.85 -23.28 -7.01
N ASP A 135 3.47 -22.45 -6.05
CA ASP A 135 4.12 -21.18 -5.77
C ASP A 135 4.96 -21.33 -4.50
N ASP A 136 6.08 -22.02 -4.69
CA ASP A 136 7.04 -22.45 -3.66
C ASP A 136 8.48 -22.04 -4.01
N GLY A 137 8.60 -20.98 -4.83
CA GLY A 137 9.86 -20.47 -5.37
C GLY A 137 9.91 -18.95 -5.34
N ALA A 138 10.51 -18.36 -6.37
CA ALA A 138 10.60 -16.91 -6.51
C ALA A 138 9.27 -16.28 -6.94
N ASP A 139 8.93 -15.17 -6.30
CA ASP A 139 7.91 -14.20 -6.71
C ASP A 139 8.61 -12.89 -7.10
N LEU A 140 8.59 -12.59 -8.41
CA LEU A 140 9.27 -11.43 -8.97
C LEU A 140 8.58 -10.11 -8.59
N VAL A 141 7.26 -10.10 -8.43
CA VAL A 141 6.48 -8.90 -8.17
C VAL A 141 6.64 -8.47 -6.71
N GLU A 142 6.53 -9.41 -5.77
CA GLU A 142 6.77 -9.14 -4.35
C GLU A 142 8.21 -8.68 -4.12
N SER A 143 9.17 -9.32 -4.79
CA SER A 143 10.57 -8.90 -4.74
C SER A 143 10.79 -7.51 -5.36
N ALA A 144 10.02 -7.12 -6.39
CA ALA A 144 10.07 -5.78 -6.95
C ALA A 144 9.59 -4.72 -5.95
N PHE A 145 8.51 -4.98 -5.20
CA PHE A 145 8.07 -4.10 -4.12
C PHE A 145 9.10 -4.00 -2.98
N MET A 146 9.76 -5.11 -2.64
CA MET A 146 10.90 -5.09 -1.72
C MET A 146 12.03 -4.20 -2.25
N PHE A 147 12.45 -4.38 -3.50
CA PHE A 147 13.53 -3.58 -4.09
C PHE A 147 13.15 -2.10 -4.23
N GLU A 148 11.89 -1.76 -4.50
CA GLU A 148 11.43 -0.38 -4.47
C GLU A 148 11.73 0.28 -3.11
N GLY A 149 11.40 -0.40 -2.02
CA GLY A 149 11.74 0.07 -0.67
C GLY A 149 13.23 0.06 -0.36
N LEU A 150 13.97 -0.99 -0.72
CA LEU A 150 15.40 -1.09 -0.46
C LEU A 150 16.19 -0.01 -1.22
N LEU A 151 15.84 0.29 -2.46
CA LEU A 151 16.52 1.34 -3.22
C LEU A 151 16.23 2.73 -2.63
N ALA A 152 15.04 2.97 -2.09
CA ALA A 152 14.79 4.19 -1.30
C ALA A 152 15.64 4.22 -0.01
N ALA A 153 15.77 3.10 0.70
CA ALA A 153 16.60 2.99 1.90
C ALA A 153 18.10 3.20 1.61
N HIS A 154 18.58 2.67 0.48
CA HIS A 154 19.96 2.88 0.01
C HIS A 154 20.29 4.38 -0.14
N GLN A 155 19.34 5.14 -0.69
CA GLN A 155 19.49 6.58 -0.88
C GLN A 155 19.29 7.37 0.43
N TYR A 156 18.53 6.85 1.39
CA TYR A 156 18.23 7.51 2.65
C TYR A 156 19.33 7.38 3.70
N PHE A 157 19.87 6.17 3.87
CA PHE A 157 20.93 5.88 4.84
C PHE A 157 22.30 6.25 4.26
N ASP A 158 22.56 7.54 4.12
CA ASP A 158 23.69 8.15 3.42
C ASP A 158 24.84 8.62 4.32
N LYS A 159 24.71 8.53 5.65
CA LYS A 159 25.78 8.97 6.57
C LYS A 159 27.00 8.08 6.47
N ASP A 160 28.16 8.66 6.78
CA ASP A 160 29.43 7.93 6.84
C ASP A 160 29.63 7.24 8.20
N THR A 161 28.71 6.34 8.56
CA THR A 161 28.80 5.51 9.76
C THR A 161 28.96 4.03 9.39
N PRO A 162 29.56 3.18 10.25
CA PRO A 162 29.68 1.75 9.97
C PRO A 162 28.33 1.08 9.67
N VAL A 163 27.27 1.43 10.41
CA VAL A 163 25.93 0.87 10.24
C VAL A 163 25.34 1.25 8.87
N GLU A 164 25.34 2.55 8.53
CA GLU A 164 24.75 3.00 7.26
C GLU A 164 25.58 2.57 6.04
N ARG A 165 26.92 2.51 6.15
CA ARG A 165 27.77 1.89 5.12
C ARG A 165 27.42 0.42 4.89
N ASN A 166 27.18 -0.35 5.96
CA ASN A 166 26.80 -1.76 5.84
C ASN A 166 25.42 -1.93 5.20
N ILE A 167 24.45 -1.09 5.58
CA ILE A 167 23.11 -1.08 4.95
C ILE A 167 23.24 -0.88 3.44
N ARG A 168 23.95 0.18 3.01
CA ARG A 168 24.14 0.47 1.57
C ARG A 168 24.86 -0.67 0.84
N GLY A 169 25.91 -1.21 1.46
CA GLY A 169 26.68 -2.33 0.90
C GLY A 169 25.84 -3.59 0.67
N LEU A 170 25.04 -3.99 1.67
CA LEU A 170 24.15 -5.16 1.58
C LEU A 170 23.05 -4.95 0.55
N ILE A 171 22.39 -3.78 0.54
CA ILE A 171 21.34 -3.47 -0.44
C ILE A 171 21.90 -3.50 -1.87
N ASN A 172 23.05 -2.86 -2.12
CA ASN A 172 23.68 -2.89 -3.44
C ASN A 172 24.08 -4.32 -3.85
N GLY A 173 24.51 -5.16 -2.89
CA GLY A 173 24.76 -6.58 -3.11
C GLY A 173 23.51 -7.33 -3.57
N LEU A 174 22.42 -7.23 -2.80
CA LEU A 174 21.12 -7.85 -3.11
C LEU A 174 20.58 -7.38 -4.47
N TRP A 175 20.58 -6.07 -4.71
CA TRP A 175 20.09 -5.48 -5.97
C TRP A 175 20.83 -6.00 -7.20
N ARG A 176 22.15 -6.15 -7.12
CA ARG A 176 22.99 -6.65 -8.21
C ARG A 176 22.90 -8.16 -8.40
N GLN A 177 22.41 -8.90 -7.42
CA GLN A 177 22.22 -10.35 -7.50
C GLN A 177 20.85 -10.76 -8.08
N ALA A 178 19.87 -9.85 -8.12
CA ALA A 178 18.55 -10.12 -8.67
C ALA A 178 18.60 -10.34 -10.20
N GLU A 179 18.35 -11.57 -10.65
CA GLU A 179 18.45 -11.98 -12.06
C GLU A 179 17.15 -11.68 -12.83
N TRP A 180 16.79 -10.41 -13.01
CA TRP A 180 15.52 -10.03 -13.66
C TRP A 180 15.32 -10.64 -15.05
N ASN A 181 16.39 -10.74 -15.84
CA ASN A 181 16.34 -11.34 -17.17
C ASN A 181 16.07 -12.87 -17.16
N TRP A 182 16.35 -13.58 -16.07
CA TRP A 182 15.99 -15.00 -15.92
C TRP A 182 14.48 -15.19 -16.06
N PHE A 183 13.71 -14.26 -15.48
CA PHE A 183 12.25 -14.26 -15.48
C PHE A 183 11.63 -13.89 -16.82
N THR A 184 12.43 -13.70 -17.86
CA THR A 184 11.91 -13.63 -19.23
C THR A 184 11.58 -15.01 -19.79
N ASN A 185 12.20 -16.08 -19.24
CA ASN A 185 12.20 -17.40 -19.85
C ASN A 185 12.60 -17.38 -21.35
N GLY A 186 13.45 -16.42 -21.75
CA GLY A 186 13.87 -16.23 -23.13
C GLY A 186 12.83 -15.55 -24.04
N GLU A 187 11.74 -15.02 -23.49
CA GLU A 187 10.66 -14.36 -24.21
C GLU A 187 10.65 -12.83 -24.03
N ASP A 188 9.88 -12.12 -24.86
CA ASP A 188 9.65 -10.68 -24.74
C ASP A 188 8.54 -10.36 -23.70
N VAL A 189 8.63 -10.95 -22.50
CA VAL A 189 7.69 -10.74 -21.38
C VAL A 189 8.35 -11.18 -20.07
N LEU A 190 7.93 -10.63 -18.92
CA LEU A 190 8.30 -11.16 -17.61
C LEU A 190 7.26 -12.16 -17.10
N TYR A 191 7.74 -13.24 -16.48
CA TYR A 191 6.95 -14.19 -15.72
C TYR A 191 7.01 -13.84 -14.24
N TRP A 192 5.86 -13.94 -13.57
CA TRP A 192 5.71 -13.60 -12.16
C TRP A 192 6.47 -14.59 -11.27
N HIS A 193 6.42 -15.89 -11.59
CA HIS A 193 6.94 -16.94 -10.71
C HIS A 193 7.92 -17.86 -11.41
N TRP A 194 8.88 -18.38 -10.64
CA TRP A 194 9.72 -19.51 -11.00
C TRP A 194 9.95 -20.39 -9.77
N SER A 195 9.95 -21.72 -9.93
CA SER A 195 10.17 -22.65 -8.83
C SER A 195 11.25 -23.69 -9.13
N PRO A 196 12.10 -24.06 -8.16
CA PRO A 196 13.04 -25.17 -8.32
C PRO A 196 12.34 -26.53 -8.44
N ASN A 197 11.12 -26.65 -7.91
CA ASN A 197 10.35 -27.90 -7.90
C ASN A 197 9.35 -27.97 -9.06
N ASN A 198 8.90 -26.82 -9.55
CA ASN A 198 7.80 -26.72 -10.52
C ASN A 198 8.18 -26.00 -11.82
N GLY A 199 9.40 -25.47 -11.95
CA GLY A 199 9.84 -24.66 -13.09
C GLY A 199 8.89 -23.48 -13.33
N TRP A 200 8.45 -23.33 -14.57
CA TRP A 200 7.52 -22.28 -15.00
C TRP A 200 6.04 -22.69 -14.91
N ALA A 201 5.68 -23.70 -14.12
CA ALA A 201 4.32 -24.27 -14.12
C ALA A 201 3.21 -23.33 -13.61
N MET A 202 3.55 -22.24 -12.90
CA MET A 202 2.61 -21.16 -12.60
C MET A 202 2.19 -20.42 -13.87
N ASN A 203 3.08 -20.33 -14.87
CA ASN A 203 2.83 -19.81 -16.22
C ASN A 203 2.07 -18.47 -16.24
N HIS A 204 2.42 -17.57 -15.32
CA HIS A 204 1.75 -16.28 -15.17
C HIS A 204 2.64 -15.19 -15.78
N GLN A 205 2.33 -14.79 -17.01
CA GLN A 205 2.94 -13.62 -17.63
C GLN A 205 2.44 -12.34 -16.96
N ILE A 206 3.33 -11.39 -16.71
CA ILE A 206 2.98 -10.08 -16.16
C ILE A 206 2.60 -9.16 -17.33
N LYS A 207 1.32 -8.87 -17.47
CA LYS A 207 0.76 -8.05 -18.56
C LYS A 207 0.03 -6.84 -17.96
N GLY A 208 0.28 -5.66 -18.52
CA GLY A 208 -0.33 -4.44 -18.02
C GLY A 208 -1.76 -4.24 -18.54
N HIS A 209 -2.49 -3.26 -18.00
CA HIS A 209 -2.10 -2.37 -16.90
C HIS A 209 -2.66 -2.90 -15.58
N ASN A 210 -1.79 -3.09 -14.58
CA ASN A 210 -2.11 -3.55 -13.23
C ASN A 210 -1.05 -3.01 -12.23
N GLU A 211 -0.97 -3.59 -11.02
CA GLU A 211 -0.04 -3.20 -9.94
C GLU A 211 1.46 -3.46 -10.22
N CYS A 212 1.80 -4.20 -11.27
CA CYS A 212 3.14 -4.77 -11.46
C CYS A 212 4.08 -3.89 -12.32
N HIS A 213 3.77 -2.60 -12.49
CA HIS A 213 4.53 -1.73 -13.39
C HIS A 213 6.00 -1.59 -12.96
N ILE A 214 6.24 -1.43 -11.65
CA ILE A 214 7.58 -1.27 -11.08
C ILE A 214 8.49 -2.47 -11.35
N THR A 215 7.93 -3.68 -11.49
CA THR A 215 8.68 -4.89 -11.84
C THR A 215 9.41 -4.74 -13.16
N TYR A 216 8.77 -4.15 -14.18
CA TYR A 216 9.42 -3.88 -15.47
C TYR A 216 10.41 -2.73 -15.40
N ILE A 217 10.12 -1.67 -14.63
CA ILE A 217 11.03 -0.54 -14.46
C ILE A 217 12.33 -1.00 -13.79
N LEU A 218 12.23 -1.78 -12.70
CA LEU A 218 13.38 -2.34 -11.99
C LEU A 218 14.14 -3.35 -12.85
N ALA A 219 13.43 -4.23 -13.57
CA ALA A 219 14.07 -5.14 -14.50
C ALA A 219 14.88 -4.40 -15.58
N ALA A 220 14.41 -3.25 -16.06
CA ALA A 220 15.15 -2.42 -17.02
C ALA A 220 16.30 -1.62 -16.36
N ALA A 221 16.14 -1.27 -15.08
CA ALA A 221 17.12 -0.54 -14.27
C ALA A 221 18.30 -1.40 -13.82
N SER A 222 18.14 -2.73 -13.74
CA SER A 222 19.18 -3.62 -13.23
C SER A 222 20.54 -3.42 -13.95
N PRO A 223 21.63 -3.14 -13.22
CA PRO A 223 22.95 -2.94 -13.82
C PRO A 223 23.67 -4.25 -14.16
N THR A 224 23.14 -5.40 -13.74
CA THR A 224 23.78 -6.73 -13.87
C THR A 224 22.95 -7.70 -14.69
N TYR A 225 21.63 -7.71 -14.52
CA TYR A 225 20.71 -8.63 -15.21
C TYR A 225 19.55 -7.89 -15.89
N PRO A 226 19.81 -6.87 -16.74
CA PRO A 226 18.74 -6.08 -17.34
C PRO A 226 17.92 -6.85 -18.38
N ILE A 227 16.63 -6.55 -18.46
CA ILE A 227 15.80 -6.96 -19.61
C ILE A 227 16.08 -6.09 -20.84
N ALA A 228 15.79 -6.61 -22.03
CA ALA A 228 15.73 -5.79 -23.25
C ALA A 228 14.50 -4.86 -23.25
N GLU A 229 14.56 -3.73 -23.96
CA GLU A 229 13.44 -2.78 -24.09
C GLU A 229 12.18 -3.46 -24.68
N SER A 230 12.37 -4.44 -25.57
CA SER A 230 11.28 -5.21 -26.18
C SER A 230 10.43 -5.99 -25.17
N VAL A 231 11.02 -6.42 -24.05
CA VAL A 231 10.33 -7.13 -22.98
C VAL A 231 9.24 -6.24 -22.37
N TYR A 232 9.50 -4.94 -22.21
CA TYR A 232 8.49 -3.99 -21.76
C TYR A 232 7.43 -3.73 -22.85
N HIS A 233 7.86 -3.37 -24.06
CA HIS A 233 6.93 -2.92 -25.10
C HIS A 233 6.05 -4.04 -25.69
N LYS A 234 6.54 -5.27 -25.77
CA LYS A 234 5.80 -6.44 -26.29
C LYS A 234 5.26 -7.34 -25.17
N GLY A 235 5.79 -7.21 -23.96
CA GLY A 235 5.36 -7.93 -22.77
C GLY A 235 4.30 -7.14 -22.03
N TRP A 236 4.74 -6.19 -21.21
CA TRP A 236 3.88 -5.34 -20.38
C TRP A 236 2.82 -4.59 -21.18
N ALA A 237 3.24 -3.82 -22.18
CA ALA A 237 2.39 -2.88 -22.91
C ALA A 237 1.59 -3.53 -24.06
N ASN A 238 1.36 -4.84 -23.96
CA ASN A 238 0.73 -5.64 -25.00
C ASN A 238 -0.26 -6.63 -24.39
N SER A 239 -1.44 -6.11 -24.07
CA SER A 239 -2.59 -6.90 -23.65
C SER A 239 -3.88 -6.25 -24.17
N ILE A 240 -4.95 -7.04 -24.27
CA ILE A 240 -6.27 -6.57 -24.70
C ILE A 240 -6.88 -5.49 -23.76
N VAL A 241 -6.35 -5.38 -22.54
CA VAL A 241 -6.81 -4.44 -21.51
C VAL A 241 -5.75 -3.39 -21.17
N PHE A 242 -4.66 -3.30 -21.93
CA PHE A 242 -3.60 -2.34 -21.64
C PHE A 242 -4.05 -0.90 -21.95
N ARG A 243 -4.40 -0.62 -23.21
CA ARG A 243 -4.97 0.68 -23.60
C ARG A 243 -6.48 0.68 -23.38
N ASN A 244 -6.98 1.72 -22.72
CA ASN A 244 -8.41 1.89 -22.46
C ASN A 244 -8.97 3.09 -23.24
N GLY A 245 -8.74 4.31 -22.77
CA GLY A 245 -9.19 5.56 -23.40
C GLY A 245 -10.70 5.83 -23.34
N LYS A 246 -11.48 4.98 -22.66
CA LYS A 246 -12.92 5.19 -22.48
C LYS A 246 -13.20 6.17 -21.33
N GLN A 247 -14.43 6.67 -21.30
CA GLN A 247 -14.92 7.52 -20.21
C GLN A 247 -15.82 6.74 -19.25
N PHE A 248 -15.62 6.98 -17.95
CA PHE A 248 -16.45 6.48 -16.86
C PHE A 248 -16.77 7.66 -15.95
N TYR A 249 -18.05 7.97 -15.73
CA TYR A 249 -18.46 9.17 -14.98
C TYR A 249 -17.80 10.46 -15.52
N ASP A 250 -17.79 10.62 -16.84
CA ASP A 250 -17.16 11.73 -17.58
C ASP A 250 -15.63 11.89 -17.36
N ILE A 251 -14.97 10.86 -16.83
CA ILE A 251 -13.52 10.82 -16.61
C ILE A 251 -12.91 9.84 -17.59
N THR A 252 -11.95 10.29 -18.40
CA THR A 252 -11.20 9.42 -19.31
C THR A 252 -10.19 8.60 -18.51
N LEU A 253 -10.20 7.27 -18.68
CA LEU A 253 -9.21 6.37 -18.11
C LEU A 253 -8.20 5.96 -19.20
N PRO A 254 -6.92 6.37 -19.13
CA PRO A 254 -5.93 6.05 -20.16
C PRO A 254 -5.66 4.55 -20.35
N LEU A 255 -5.39 3.83 -19.25
CA LEU A 255 -4.94 2.43 -19.26
C LEU A 255 -5.81 1.53 -18.37
N GLY A 256 -5.79 0.23 -18.64
CA GLY A 256 -6.38 -0.80 -17.79
C GLY A 256 -7.77 -1.27 -18.22
N THR A 257 -8.38 -2.13 -17.41
CA THR A 257 -9.74 -2.61 -17.62
C THR A 257 -10.79 -1.51 -17.45
N ASP A 258 -12.04 -1.79 -17.82
CA ASP A 258 -13.15 -0.87 -17.56
C ASP A 258 -13.24 -0.58 -16.05
N PHE A 259 -13.39 0.71 -15.68
CA PHE A 259 -13.28 1.21 -14.31
C PHE A 259 -11.91 0.98 -13.60
N GLY A 260 -10.88 0.53 -14.33
CA GLY A 260 -9.48 0.46 -13.90
C GLY A 260 -9.08 -0.72 -13.00
N GLY A 261 -10.04 -1.39 -12.35
CA GLY A 261 -9.75 -2.48 -11.39
C GLY A 261 -9.61 -2.00 -9.94
N PRO A 262 -9.08 -2.84 -9.03
CA PRO A 262 -8.86 -2.48 -7.63
C PRO A 262 -7.93 -1.28 -7.50
N LEU A 263 -8.20 -0.40 -6.52
CA LEU A 263 -7.52 0.90 -6.48
C LEU A 263 -6.02 0.82 -6.11
N PHE A 264 -5.58 -0.29 -5.48
CA PHE A 264 -4.17 -0.52 -5.16
C PHE A 264 -3.24 -0.55 -6.39
N PHE A 265 -3.80 -0.72 -7.60
CA PHE A 265 -3.05 -0.58 -8.86
C PHE A 265 -2.43 0.81 -9.01
N THR A 266 -2.99 1.83 -8.36
CA THR A 266 -2.44 3.20 -8.32
C THR A 266 -1.45 3.42 -7.16
N HIS A 267 -1.20 2.41 -6.33
CA HIS A 267 -0.41 2.55 -5.11
C HIS A 267 0.94 1.85 -5.21
N TYR A 268 0.96 0.53 -5.35
CA TYR A 268 2.15 -0.27 -5.02
C TYR A 268 3.37 0.12 -5.86
N SER A 269 3.21 0.12 -7.19
CA SER A 269 4.28 0.54 -8.12
C SER A 269 4.65 2.03 -8.05
N TYR A 270 3.92 2.84 -7.28
CA TYR A 270 4.03 4.30 -7.26
C TYR A 270 4.35 4.83 -5.85
N MET A 271 4.82 3.97 -4.94
CA MET A 271 5.28 4.38 -3.62
C MET A 271 6.66 5.05 -3.69
N GLY A 272 7.55 4.52 -4.52
CA GLY A 272 8.85 5.09 -4.89
C GLY A 272 8.85 5.75 -6.26
N LEU A 273 8.22 5.15 -7.27
CA LEU A 273 8.14 5.75 -8.61
C LEU A 273 7.15 6.93 -8.62
N ASP A 274 7.66 8.16 -8.72
CA ASP A 274 6.84 9.37 -8.69
C ASP A 274 6.03 9.51 -9.99
N PRO A 275 4.67 9.41 -9.97
CA PRO A 275 3.86 9.50 -11.18
C PRO A 275 3.75 10.94 -11.69
N ARG A 276 4.12 11.97 -10.92
CA ARG A 276 3.92 13.38 -11.29
C ARG A 276 4.85 13.77 -12.43
N GLY A 277 4.26 14.19 -13.54
CA GLY A 277 4.98 14.43 -14.79
C GLY A 277 5.68 13.22 -15.39
N LEU A 278 5.40 11.99 -14.90
CA LEU A 278 5.93 10.76 -15.46
C LEU A 278 5.11 10.38 -16.69
N LYS A 279 5.76 10.26 -17.84
CA LYS A 279 5.11 9.90 -19.11
C LYS A 279 5.98 8.96 -19.90
N ASP A 280 5.35 8.12 -20.71
CA ASP A 280 6.00 7.39 -21.77
C ASP A 280 5.15 7.42 -23.05
N ARG A 281 5.41 6.52 -24.00
CA ARG A 281 4.65 6.46 -25.26
C ARG A 281 3.22 5.91 -25.10
N TYR A 282 2.82 5.48 -23.91
CA TYR A 282 1.53 4.85 -23.63
C TYR A 282 0.60 5.71 -22.81
N ALA A 283 1.11 6.42 -21.79
CA ALA A 283 0.26 7.24 -20.93
C ALA A 283 1.00 8.41 -20.26
N ASP A 284 0.19 9.36 -19.81
CA ASP A 284 0.52 10.24 -18.69
C ASP A 284 0.10 9.53 -17.40
N TYR A 285 1.08 9.16 -16.56
CA TYR A 285 0.81 8.37 -15.37
C TYR A 285 0.19 9.21 -14.24
N GLU A 286 0.42 10.53 -14.21
CA GLU A 286 -0.26 11.42 -13.28
C GLU A 286 -1.76 11.48 -13.58
N GLU A 287 -2.11 11.58 -14.87
CA GLU A 287 -3.50 11.51 -15.33
C GLU A 287 -4.12 10.15 -15.01
N GLN A 288 -3.42 9.05 -15.29
CA GLN A 288 -3.90 7.69 -15.00
C GLN A 288 -4.25 7.50 -13.52
N MET A 289 -3.36 7.88 -12.59
CA MET A 289 -3.62 7.68 -11.16
C MET A 289 -4.83 8.50 -10.70
N LYS A 290 -4.90 9.79 -11.09
CA LYS A 290 -6.03 10.66 -10.76
C LYS A 290 -7.34 10.13 -11.35
N ALA A 291 -7.34 9.72 -12.61
CA ALA A 291 -8.52 9.20 -13.29
C ALA A 291 -9.06 7.95 -12.57
N HIS A 292 -8.20 6.97 -12.30
CA HIS A 292 -8.61 5.72 -11.64
C HIS A 292 -9.14 5.98 -10.21
N THR A 293 -8.48 6.83 -9.43
CA THR A 293 -8.97 7.25 -8.10
C THR A 293 -10.35 7.90 -8.18
N LEU A 294 -10.54 8.86 -9.09
CA LEU A 294 -11.80 9.60 -9.20
C LEU A 294 -12.95 8.72 -9.72
N ILE A 295 -12.67 7.77 -10.63
CA ILE A 295 -13.64 6.79 -11.11
C ILE A 295 -14.08 5.84 -9.99
N ASN A 296 -13.12 5.33 -9.19
CA ASN A 296 -13.43 4.47 -8.04
C ASN A 296 -14.32 5.21 -7.03
N ARG A 297 -13.97 6.47 -6.72
CA ARG A 297 -14.78 7.34 -5.87
C ARG A 297 -16.17 7.61 -6.45
N ALA A 298 -16.25 7.95 -7.74
CA ALA A 298 -17.52 8.26 -8.41
C ALA A 298 -18.47 7.06 -8.39
N TYR A 299 -17.96 5.85 -8.61
CA TYR A 299 -18.73 4.61 -8.47
C TYR A 299 -19.30 4.44 -7.06
N CYS A 300 -18.51 4.66 -6.01
CA CYS A 300 -19.01 4.61 -4.63
C CYS A 300 -20.08 5.68 -4.34
N ILE A 301 -20.00 6.85 -4.98
CA ILE A 301 -21.00 7.91 -4.82
C ILE A 301 -22.31 7.56 -5.53
N ASP A 302 -22.20 7.05 -6.76
CA ASP A 302 -23.33 6.56 -7.55
C ASP A 302 -24.04 5.40 -6.83
N ASN A 303 -23.26 4.51 -6.20
CA ASN A 303 -23.74 3.40 -5.39
C ASN A 303 -24.84 2.57 -6.10
N PRO A 304 -24.57 2.03 -7.31
CA PRO A 304 -25.59 1.38 -8.13
C PRO A 304 -26.18 0.11 -7.48
N LYS A 305 -25.50 -0.45 -6.47
CA LYS A 305 -25.92 -1.62 -5.70
C LYS A 305 -26.62 -1.28 -4.39
N GLY A 306 -26.76 0.00 -4.05
CA GLY A 306 -27.50 0.47 -2.86
C GLY A 306 -26.89 0.03 -1.53
N TYR A 307 -25.57 -0.15 -1.45
CA TYR A 307 -24.89 -0.54 -0.21
C TYR A 307 -24.95 0.57 0.84
N LYS A 308 -25.06 0.19 2.12
CA LYS A 308 -25.20 1.15 3.21
C LYS A 308 -23.93 1.97 3.39
N GLY A 309 -24.10 3.29 3.47
CA GLY A 309 -23.04 4.24 3.86
C GLY A 309 -22.06 4.61 2.75
N TYR A 310 -22.11 3.97 1.58
CA TYR A 310 -21.34 4.38 0.40
C TYR A 310 -21.67 5.83 0.03
N GLY A 311 -20.64 6.64 -0.28
CA GLY A 311 -20.83 8.04 -0.65
C GLY A 311 -19.55 8.86 -0.63
N ALA A 312 -19.69 10.18 -0.75
CA ALA A 312 -18.54 11.10 -0.89
C ALA A 312 -17.53 11.03 0.28
N GLN A 313 -18.01 10.70 1.47
CA GLN A 313 -17.23 10.56 2.70
C GLN A 313 -16.85 9.11 3.06
N CYS A 314 -17.33 8.12 2.29
CA CYS A 314 -17.12 6.70 2.55
C CYS A 314 -17.03 5.97 1.22
N TRP A 315 -15.82 5.94 0.68
CA TRP A 315 -15.50 5.41 -0.64
C TRP A 315 -14.16 4.69 -0.61
N GLY A 316 -13.87 3.92 -1.66
CA GLY A 316 -12.61 3.21 -1.83
C GLY A 316 -12.82 1.70 -1.87
N LEU A 317 -12.73 1.15 -3.09
CA LEU A 317 -12.79 -0.29 -3.35
C LEU A 317 -11.42 -0.79 -3.80
N THR A 318 -10.86 -1.74 -3.05
CA THR A 318 -9.61 -2.41 -3.39
C THR A 318 -9.58 -3.84 -2.83
N ALA A 319 -8.58 -4.62 -3.21
CA ALA A 319 -8.41 -5.98 -2.68
C ALA A 319 -8.16 -5.96 -1.17
N SER A 320 -8.89 -6.78 -0.41
CA SER A 320 -8.82 -6.83 1.06
C SER A 320 -9.60 -8.02 1.62
N ASP A 321 -9.55 -8.22 2.94
CA ASP A 321 -10.55 -9.01 3.65
C ASP A 321 -11.97 -8.44 3.43
N GLY A 322 -12.98 -9.29 3.59
CA GLY A 322 -14.39 -8.95 3.53
C GLY A 322 -15.23 -9.88 4.42
N ASP A 323 -16.51 -9.56 4.60
CA ASP A 323 -17.42 -10.35 5.44
C ASP A 323 -17.58 -11.82 4.99
N LYS A 324 -17.27 -12.10 3.71
CA LYS A 324 -17.28 -13.44 3.10
C LYS A 324 -15.89 -13.95 2.72
N GLY A 325 -14.84 -13.39 3.33
CA GLY A 325 -13.44 -13.68 3.01
C GLY A 325 -12.82 -12.69 2.03
N TYR A 326 -11.55 -12.92 1.70
CA TYR A 326 -10.75 -12.05 0.85
C TYR A 326 -11.29 -11.97 -0.59
N SER A 327 -11.26 -10.78 -1.18
CA SER A 327 -11.65 -10.56 -2.58
C SER A 327 -10.97 -9.31 -3.15
N ALA A 328 -10.70 -9.32 -4.45
CA ALA A 328 -10.25 -8.15 -5.20
C ALA A 328 -11.41 -7.18 -5.46
N HIS A 329 -11.83 -6.39 -4.46
CA HIS A 329 -12.93 -5.45 -4.63
C HIS A 329 -12.55 -4.32 -5.60
N CYS A 330 -13.49 -3.98 -6.48
CA CYS A 330 -13.38 -2.89 -7.44
C CYS A 330 -14.79 -2.55 -7.94
N PRO A 331 -15.00 -1.48 -8.72
CA PRO A 331 -16.33 -1.18 -9.30
C PRO A 331 -16.99 -2.36 -10.03
N GLY A 332 -16.20 -3.21 -10.72
CA GLY A 332 -16.69 -4.42 -11.39
C GLY A 332 -16.90 -5.66 -10.50
N ASN A 333 -16.40 -5.64 -9.25
CA ASN A 333 -16.51 -6.73 -8.27
C ASN A 333 -16.83 -6.15 -6.88
N ASP A 334 -17.84 -5.28 -6.83
CA ASP A 334 -18.28 -4.63 -5.60
C ASP A 334 -19.11 -5.59 -4.73
N ARG A 335 -18.68 -5.80 -3.49
CA ARG A 335 -19.33 -6.69 -2.51
C ARG A 335 -19.89 -5.95 -1.29
N GLY A 336 -19.95 -4.62 -1.32
CA GLY A 336 -20.39 -3.80 -0.18
C GLY A 336 -19.30 -3.53 0.85
N VAL A 337 -18.06 -3.93 0.55
CA VAL A 337 -16.88 -3.78 1.41
C VAL A 337 -16.12 -2.51 1.03
N ILE A 338 -15.95 -1.58 1.97
CA ILE A 338 -15.04 -0.44 1.85
C ILE A 338 -13.74 -0.77 2.56
N THR A 339 -12.63 -0.42 1.92
CA THR A 339 -11.29 -0.72 2.41
C THR A 339 -10.51 0.58 2.57
N PRO A 340 -10.18 1.01 3.81
CA PRO A 340 -9.56 2.32 4.06
C PRO A 340 -8.33 2.63 3.20
N THR A 341 -7.45 1.65 2.96
CA THR A 341 -6.23 1.88 2.16
C THR A 341 -6.53 2.40 0.75
N ALA A 342 -7.68 2.05 0.15
CA ALA A 342 -8.06 2.53 -1.16
C ALA A 342 -8.11 4.07 -1.22
N ALA A 343 -8.92 4.68 -0.34
CA ALA A 343 -9.06 6.13 -0.29
C ALA A 343 -7.82 6.79 0.32
N LEU A 344 -7.29 6.25 1.41
CA LEU A 344 -6.21 6.89 2.17
C LEU A 344 -4.88 6.89 1.41
N SER A 345 -4.55 5.82 0.71
CA SER A 345 -3.31 5.73 -0.07
C SER A 345 -3.40 6.46 -1.41
N SER A 346 -4.61 6.88 -1.81
CA SER A 346 -4.83 7.77 -2.97
C SER A 346 -4.72 9.26 -2.64
N ILE A 347 -4.30 9.62 -1.41
CA ILE A 347 -4.20 11.01 -0.96
C ILE A 347 -3.34 11.92 -1.85
N PRO A 348 -2.25 11.48 -2.52
CA PRO A 348 -1.52 12.38 -3.42
C PRO A 348 -2.27 12.71 -4.72
N TYR A 349 -3.33 11.97 -5.03
CA TYR A 349 -4.07 12.08 -6.28
C TYR A 349 -5.37 12.86 -6.11
N ALA A 350 -6.01 12.74 -4.94
CA ALA A 350 -7.27 13.43 -4.61
C ALA A 350 -7.32 13.80 -3.11
N PRO A 351 -6.44 14.71 -2.64
CA PRO A 351 -6.17 14.91 -1.22
C PRO A 351 -7.40 15.31 -0.42
N GLU A 352 -8.24 16.22 -0.94
CA GLU A 352 -9.45 16.68 -0.25
C GLU A 352 -10.45 15.54 -0.04
N TYR A 353 -10.60 14.65 -1.04
CA TYR A 353 -11.52 13.52 -0.97
C TYR A 353 -11.01 12.39 -0.07
N SER A 354 -9.70 12.16 -0.09
CA SER A 354 -9.05 11.19 0.80
C SER A 354 -9.08 11.66 2.25
N LEU A 355 -8.84 12.95 2.52
CA LEU A 355 -8.96 13.54 3.86
C LEU A 355 -10.41 13.53 4.36
N GLN A 356 -11.38 13.78 3.47
CA GLN A 356 -12.80 13.64 3.81
C GLN A 356 -13.14 12.22 4.28
N ALA A 357 -12.65 11.19 3.57
CA ALA A 357 -12.82 9.79 3.97
C ALA A 357 -12.08 9.46 5.26
N MET A 358 -10.82 9.89 5.39
CA MET A 358 -10.00 9.71 6.60
C MET A 358 -10.70 10.23 7.85
N ARG A 359 -11.26 11.44 7.76
CA ARG A 359 -12.00 12.07 8.87
C ARG A 359 -13.25 11.28 9.21
N TYR A 360 -14.05 10.88 8.23
CA TYR A 360 -15.24 10.05 8.47
C TYR A 360 -14.89 8.70 9.10
N PHE A 361 -13.86 8.02 8.60
CA PHE A 361 -13.40 6.75 9.14
C PHE A 361 -12.93 6.87 10.59
N TYR A 362 -12.27 7.97 10.94
CA TYR A 362 -11.77 8.22 12.30
C TYR A 362 -12.88 8.70 13.26
N GLU A 363 -13.60 9.75 12.90
CA GLU A 363 -14.55 10.43 13.80
C GLU A 363 -15.87 9.66 13.93
N GLU A 364 -16.39 9.08 12.84
CA GLU A 364 -17.72 8.43 12.83
C GLU A 364 -17.62 6.92 13.00
N LEU A 365 -16.61 6.28 12.39
CA LEU A 365 -16.43 4.82 12.44
C LEU A 365 -15.32 4.37 13.41
N GLY A 366 -14.57 5.29 14.01
CA GLY A 366 -13.36 4.99 14.79
C GLY A 366 -13.61 4.05 15.96
N GLY A 367 -14.78 4.10 16.59
CA GLY A 367 -15.15 3.18 17.68
C GLY A 367 -15.15 1.68 17.29
N LYS A 368 -15.18 1.36 15.99
CA LYS A 368 -15.11 -0.02 15.47
C LYS A 368 -13.93 -0.25 14.52
N LEU A 369 -13.60 0.75 13.71
CA LEU A 369 -12.64 0.65 12.61
C LEU A 369 -11.21 1.03 13.02
N TRP A 370 -11.02 1.89 14.03
CA TRP A 370 -9.70 2.31 14.51
C TRP A 370 -9.20 1.37 15.61
N GLY A 371 -7.90 1.08 15.63
CA GLY A 371 -7.30 0.23 16.66
C GLY A 371 -5.77 0.35 16.76
N GLU A 372 -5.13 -0.70 17.29
CA GLU A 372 -3.71 -0.69 17.69
C GLU A 372 -2.74 -0.30 16.56
N TYR A 373 -3.06 -0.68 15.33
CA TYR A 373 -2.23 -0.45 14.15
C TYR A 373 -2.88 0.47 13.12
N GLY A 374 -3.77 1.37 13.57
CA GLY A 374 -4.47 2.35 12.73
C GLY A 374 -5.86 1.87 12.34
N PHE A 375 -6.29 2.18 11.12
CA PHE A 375 -7.53 1.59 10.59
C PHE A 375 -7.34 0.10 10.32
N LYS A 376 -8.34 -0.70 10.70
CA LYS A 376 -8.43 -2.12 10.34
C LYS A 376 -8.70 -2.27 8.85
N ASP A 377 -8.49 -3.49 8.36
CA ASP A 377 -8.38 -3.81 6.94
C ASP A 377 -9.56 -3.33 6.08
N ALA A 378 -10.78 -3.62 6.52
CA ALA A 378 -11.98 -3.32 5.76
C ALA A 378 -13.24 -3.31 6.64
N PHE A 379 -14.36 -2.85 6.08
CA PHE A 379 -15.67 -2.93 6.73
C PHE A 379 -16.81 -3.00 5.70
N ASN A 380 -17.95 -3.54 6.12
CA ASN A 380 -19.18 -3.61 5.35
C ASN A 380 -20.34 -3.18 6.24
N LEU A 381 -20.83 -1.94 6.06
CA LEU A 381 -21.90 -1.40 6.90
C LEU A 381 -23.25 -2.07 6.62
N THR A 382 -23.45 -2.59 5.41
CA THR A 382 -24.68 -3.31 5.02
C THR A 382 -24.83 -4.55 5.89
N GLU A 383 -23.74 -5.28 6.08
CA GLU A 383 -23.67 -6.51 6.89
C GLU A 383 -23.28 -6.25 8.35
N ASN A 384 -23.10 -4.98 8.75
CA ASN A 384 -22.58 -4.56 10.07
C ASN A 384 -21.28 -5.31 10.47
N TRP A 385 -20.39 -5.50 9.50
CA TRP A 385 -19.12 -6.20 9.66
C TRP A 385 -17.94 -5.21 9.64
N PHE A 386 -16.95 -5.47 10.49
CA PHE A 386 -15.68 -4.75 10.54
C PHE A 386 -14.57 -5.79 10.68
N ALA A 387 -13.51 -5.67 9.88
CA ALA A 387 -12.41 -6.60 9.88
C ALA A 387 -11.79 -6.71 11.28
N PRO A 388 -11.41 -7.92 11.74
CA PRO A 388 -10.60 -8.10 12.94
C PRO A 388 -9.09 -8.00 12.64
N SER A 389 -8.72 -7.72 11.39
CA SER A 389 -7.39 -7.86 10.81
C SER A 389 -6.75 -6.53 10.39
N TYR A 390 -5.44 -6.60 10.20
CA TYR A 390 -4.60 -5.63 9.49
C TYR A 390 -3.65 -6.42 8.59
N LEU A 391 -3.48 -6.01 7.33
CA LEU A 391 -2.57 -6.62 6.36
C LEU A 391 -1.41 -5.68 6.04
N ALA A 392 -0.19 -6.20 5.88
CA ALA A 392 0.99 -5.38 5.58
C ALA A 392 0.80 -4.57 4.29
N ILE A 393 0.26 -5.22 3.26
CA ILE A 393 0.06 -4.66 1.93
C ILE A 393 -0.97 -3.53 1.91
N ASP A 394 -1.89 -3.50 2.89
CA ASP A 394 -2.90 -2.46 3.01
C ASP A 394 -2.43 -1.33 3.95
N GLN A 395 -1.72 -1.65 5.04
CA GLN A 395 -1.21 -0.65 5.98
C GLN A 395 -0.02 0.16 5.43
N GLY A 396 0.86 -0.48 4.66
CA GLY A 396 2.10 0.13 4.16
C GLY A 396 1.88 1.35 3.27
N PRO A 397 1.04 1.23 2.23
CA PRO A 397 0.69 2.34 1.35
C PRO A 397 0.07 3.52 2.09
N ILE A 398 -0.70 3.30 3.16
CA ILE A 398 -1.29 4.40 3.95
C ILE A 398 -0.18 5.30 4.51
N VAL A 399 0.84 4.70 5.16
CA VAL A 399 1.94 5.47 5.77
C VAL A 399 2.74 6.23 4.71
N VAL A 400 3.09 5.53 3.63
CA VAL A 400 4.01 6.03 2.61
C VAL A 400 3.35 7.06 1.70
N MET A 401 2.11 6.83 1.27
CA MET A 401 1.43 7.75 0.36
C MET A 401 0.98 9.02 1.08
N ILE A 402 0.64 8.96 2.37
CA ILE A 402 0.48 10.19 3.18
C ILE A 402 1.80 10.96 3.22
N GLU A 403 2.94 10.29 3.41
CA GLU A 403 4.23 10.99 3.43
C GLU A 403 4.61 11.58 2.07
N ASN A 404 4.35 10.85 0.99
CA ASN A 404 4.58 11.34 -0.37
C ASN A 404 3.70 12.55 -0.70
N TYR A 405 2.45 12.58 -0.25
CA TYR A 405 1.60 13.76 -0.34
C TYR A 405 2.20 14.95 0.44
N ARG A 406 2.61 14.73 1.69
CA ARG A 406 3.10 15.81 2.58
C ARG A 406 4.44 16.38 2.13
N THR A 407 5.38 15.54 1.72
CA THR A 407 6.79 15.94 1.50
C THR A 407 7.42 15.34 0.24
N GLY A 408 6.81 14.33 -0.37
CA GLY A 408 7.39 13.57 -1.48
C GLY A 408 8.64 12.77 -1.08
N LEU A 409 8.80 12.41 0.20
CA LEU A 409 10.03 11.83 0.74
C LEU A 409 10.49 10.59 -0.02
N ILE A 410 9.63 9.57 -0.13
CA ILE A 410 10.00 8.28 -0.71
C ILE A 410 10.19 8.42 -2.22
N TRP A 411 9.34 9.21 -2.89
CA TRP A 411 9.53 9.58 -4.29
C TRP A 411 10.89 10.20 -4.57
N LYS A 412 11.31 11.21 -3.80
CA LYS A 412 12.61 11.85 -3.96
C LYS A 412 13.76 10.86 -3.79
N LEU A 413 13.66 9.97 -2.80
CA LEU A 413 14.68 8.97 -2.52
C LEU A 413 14.79 7.97 -3.68
N PHE A 414 13.71 7.30 -4.05
CA PHE A 414 13.73 6.28 -5.09
C PHE A 414 14.11 6.87 -6.46
N MET A 415 13.54 8.01 -6.85
CA MET A 415 13.83 8.67 -8.14
C MET A 415 15.26 9.24 -8.21
N SER A 416 15.95 9.39 -7.07
CA SER A 416 17.36 9.81 -7.05
C SER A 416 18.34 8.67 -7.38
N HIS A 417 17.88 7.40 -7.36
CA HIS A 417 18.77 6.27 -7.59
C HIS A 417 19.21 6.22 -9.07
N PRO A 418 20.53 6.15 -9.37
CA PRO A 418 21.05 6.28 -10.73
C PRO A 418 20.57 5.16 -11.68
N ASP A 419 20.45 3.94 -11.17
CA ASP A 419 19.96 2.79 -11.96
C ASP A 419 18.49 2.97 -12.35
N VAL A 420 17.66 3.52 -11.46
CA VAL A 420 16.24 3.78 -11.72
C VAL A 420 16.10 4.80 -12.86
N GLN A 421 16.85 5.90 -12.80
CA GLN A 421 16.86 6.89 -13.89
C GLN A 421 17.33 6.28 -15.21
N SER A 422 18.32 5.39 -15.17
CA SER A 422 18.84 4.69 -16.35
C SER A 422 17.79 3.74 -16.94
N GLY A 423 17.07 2.99 -16.10
CA GLY A 423 15.97 2.12 -16.51
C GLY A 423 14.81 2.89 -17.15
N LEU A 424 14.40 4.00 -16.54
CA LEU A 424 13.35 4.87 -17.10
C LEU A 424 13.75 5.43 -18.48
N LYS A 425 14.98 5.94 -18.62
CA LYS A 425 15.50 6.40 -19.92
C LYS A 425 15.51 5.28 -20.96
N LYS A 426 15.94 4.08 -20.57
CA LYS A 426 15.98 2.89 -21.44
C LYS A 426 14.60 2.52 -21.97
N LEU A 427 13.56 2.67 -21.16
CA LEU A 427 12.17 2.39 -21.54
C LEU A 427 11.47 3.58 -22.25
N GLY A 428 12.17 4.69 -22.46
CA GLY A 428 11.64 5.86 -23.15
C GLY A 428 10.70 6.73 -22.31
N PHE A 429 10.85 6.70 -20.98
CA PHE A 429 10.11 7.59 -20.10
C PHE A 429 10.69 9.00 -20.08
N THR A 430 9.82 9.98 -19.85
CA THR A 430 10.16 11.34 -19.44
C THR A 430 9.64 11.58 -18.03
N SER A 431 10.41 12.31 -17.21
CA SER A 431 10.02 12.69 -15.85
C SER A 431 10.84 13.91 -15.42
N PRO A 432 10.33 14.79 -14.53
CA PRO A 432 11.09 15.92 -13.99
C PRO A 432 12.40 15.52 -13.29
N TYR A 433 12.55 14.27 -12.87
CA TYR A 433 13.74 13.76 -12.19
C TYR A 433 14.85 13.29 -13.14
N LEU A 434 14.56 13.07 -14.42
CA LEU A 434 15.54 12.58 -15.38
C LEU A 434 16.43 13.74 -15.84
N LYS A 435 17.72 13.64 -15.51
CA LYS A 435 18.76 14.59 -15.93
C LYS A 435 19.32 14.27 -17.30
#